data_AF-A0A367IXX7-F1
#
_entry.id   AF-A0A367IXX7-F1
#
_cell.length_a   1.000
_cell.length_b   1.000
_cell.length_c   1.000
_cell.angle_alpha   90.00
_cell.angle_beta   90.00
_cell.angle_gamma   90.00
#
_symmetry.space_group_name_H-M   'P 1'
#
loop_
_entity.id
_entity.type
_entity.pdbx_description
1 polymer ?
#
loop_
_entity_poly.entity_id
_entity_poly.type
_entity_poly.pdbx_seq_one_letter_code
_entity_poly.pdbx_strand_id
1 'polypeptide(L)'
;LCAKKSISSSTMRYLRNTTNFFYKQFEAMSSRLETDLHVESCPFSGTIRCADGTEIRSDFFRVRAKLHQRAWLLQLIALELHATTHMKQKANINRLLELLYGRSPDTDMSIHEQQETPLFSQGSFHTLQQPLVKMLEFVSSLEFVWQDDLVKDGPIQEINYFRQFVPEDFYMTNEDGIKLYDIRSIYGYLRLVQIAEYANSPDTELIEKEMGDILAACMSLNRSKEITHARRHCMKAWKQVIHISLLECFDLLNTQEREKTIYELLAMVLSKILNAHNYDSDMVKSMSEVALALINRLRKEKDSRTIAQLPIDKLRHTFNGIIECICQQNIKMTVRGDLYTALTNLLLYINRYKRDESYIEFEKYMVNVVISYKASLLDTLCRDAIDGLDIWKTTAFIAIDALNTMTLRAGSDVVQSYLLNKNFLQYTIDMLKYDDSALVHILESIDASQLPLYIFEARMSILLRLAMNPDGAELLFDNQIFEVLCQSLFMRVEQQNPASVQANISTSGELLDRYQRVMLPTLKLIVAILSTFGKKNAKVISKVQVWLKKQDTAINNILKTEGQQNVSQEAVKLIRIIQNYTK
;
A
#
# COMPACT_ATOMS: atom_id res chain seq x y z
N LEU A 1 -4.59 28.31 12.36
CA LEU A 1 -5.80 29.11 12.01
C LEU A 1 -6.73 28.35 11.07
N CYS A 2 -6.25 27.87 9.91
CA CYS A 2 -7.09 27.13 8.95
C CYS A 2 -7.56 25.74 9.43
N ALA A 3 -6.94 25.15 10.45
CA ALA A 3 -7.32 23.83 10.97
C ALA A 3 -8.49 23.86 11.97
N LYS A 4 -8.70 24.97 12.68
CA LYS A 4 -9.71 25.03 13.76
C LYS A 4 -11.08 25.32 13.16
N LYS A 5 -12.05 24.41 13.38
CA LYS A 5 -13.40 24.46 12.79
C LYS A 5 -14.10 25.81 12.92
N SER A 6 -13.91 26.51 14.05
CA SER A 6 -14.57 27.80 14.34
C SER A 6 -14.08 28.98 13.49
N ILE A 7 -12.83 28.95 13.01
CA ILE A 7 -12.20 30.08 12.31
C ILE A 7 -11.71 29.72 10.90
N SER A 8 -11.65 28.43 10.58
CA SER A 8 -11.14 27.92 9.30
C SER A 8 -11.80 28.57 8.09
N SER A 9 -13.14 28.60 8.03
CA SER A 9 -13.89 29.13 6.88
C SER A 9 -13.59 30.61 6.63
N SER A 10 -13.66 31.44 7.67
CA SER A 10 -13.37 32.87 7.58
C SER A 10 -11.92 33.14 7.19
N THR A 11 -10.96 32.43 7.78
CA THR A 11 -9.53 32.57 7.45
C THR A 11 -9.26 32.14 6.01
N MET A 12 -9.75 30.97 5.58
CA MET A 12 -9.54 30.47 4.20
C MET A 12 -10.14 31.43 3.18
N ARG A 13 -11.35 31.96 3.43
CA ARG A 13 -12.01 32.95 2.55
C ARG A 13 -11.19 34.23 2.43
N TYR A 14 -10.67 34.74 3.55
CA TYR A 14 -9.79 35.91 3.53
C TYR A 14 -8.54 35.62 2.70
N LEU A 15 -7.77 34.58 3.05
CA LEU A 15 -6.52 34.23 2.37
C LEU A 15 -6.68 34.03 0.85
N ARG A 16 -7.78 33.40 0.43
CA ARG A 16 -8.11 33.18 -0.98
C ARG A 16 -8.43 34.49 -1.70
N ASN A 17 -9.36 35.27 -1.18
CA ASN A 17 -9.95 36.38 -1.93
C ASN A 17 -9.15 37.68 -1.84
N THR A 18 -8.50 37.97 -0.71
CA THR A 18 -7.79 39.24 -0.50
C THR A 18 -6.34 39.16 -0.96
N THR A 19 -5.66 38.08 -0.61
CA THR A 19 -4.21 37.94 -0.83
C THR A 19 -3.83 37.01 -1.98
N ASN A 20 -4.77 36.22 -2.51
CA ASN A 20 -4.49 35.08 -3.39
C ASN A 20 -3.36 34.19 -2.82
N PHE A 21 -3.41 33.96 -1.50
CA PHE A 21 -2.30 33.44 -0.72
C PHE A 21 -1.88 32.04 -1.19
N PHE A 22 -2.84 31.13 -1.34
CA PHE A 22 -2.54 29.73 -1.67
C PHE A 22 -1.80 29.61 -3.01
N TYR A 23 -2.28 30.30 -4.04
CA TYR A 23 -1.64 30.30 -5.36
C TYR A 23 -0.24 30.92 -5.29
N LYS A 24 -0.11 32.16 -4.77
CA LYS A 24 1.17 32.88 -4.73
C LYS A 24 2.24 32.16 -3.92
N GLN A 25 1.88 31.62 -2.76
CA GLN A 25 2.82 30.89 -1.92
C GLN A 25 3.24 29.57 -2.56
N PHE A 26 2.33 28.87 -3.24
CA PHE A 26 2.68 27.63 -3.91
C PHE A 26 3.48 27.83 -5.20
N GLU A 27 3.20 28.91 -5.92
CA GLU A 27 3.99 29.35 -7.08
C GLU A 27 5.43 29.65 -6.66
N ALA A 28 5.62 30.46 -5.60
CA ALA A 28 6.91 30.82 -5.05
C ALA A 28 7.67 29.66 -4.38
N MET A 29 6.98 28.60 -3.98
CA MET A 29 7.63 27.42 -3.40
C MET A 29 8.38 26.63 -4.48
N SER A 30 9.70 26.53 -4.29
CA SER A 30 10.57 25.66 -5.09
C SER A 30 10.20 24.18 -4.91
N SER A 31 10.30 23.45 -6.00
CA SER A 31 10.19 21.99 -6.05
C SER A 31 11.47 21.30 -5.57
N ARG A 32 12.63 21.97 -5.65
CA ARG A 32 13.90 21.48 -5.10
C ARG A 32 14.13 22.06 -3.72
N LEU A 33 14.43 21.20 -2.75
CA LEU A 33 14.67 21.64 -1.38
C LEU A 33 15.96 22.47 -1.26
N GLU A 34 16.92 22.18 -2.12
CA GLU A 34 18.32 22.63 -2.11
C GLU A 34 18.52 24.14 -2.28
N THR A 35 17.66 24.78 -3.08
CA THR A 35 17.84 26.17 -3.57
C THR A 35 17.98 27.21 -2.46
N ASP A 36 17.39 26.96 -1.28
CA ASP A 36 17.33 27.92 -0.17
C ASP A 36 18.03 27.45 1.11
N LEU A 37 18.79 26.36 1.06
CA LEU A 37 19.32 25.73 2.28
C LEU A 37 20.70 26.22 2.70
N HIS A 38 21.47 26.82 1.79
CA HIS A 38 22.82 27.27 2.11
C HIS A 38 22.84 28.41 3.15
N VAL A 39 23.76 28.34 4.10
CA VAL A 39 24.01 29.38 5.11
C VAL A 39 25.52 29.51 5.35
N GLU A 40 26.04 30.74 5.30
CA GLU A 40 27.47 31.03 5.47
C GLU A 40 27.96 30.82 6.91
N SER A 41 27.14 31.16 7.92
CA SER A 41 27.43 30.94 9.34
C SER A 41 26.39 30.02 9.97
N CYS A 42 26.83 28.86 10.43
CA CYS A 42 25.96 27.80 10.94
C CYS A 42 26.39 27.41 12.36
N PRO A 43 25.72 27.91 13.42
CA PRO A 43 26.01 27.47 14.78
C PRO A 43 25.65 25.99 15.01
N PHE A 44 24.70 25.46 14.24
CA PHE A 44 24.28 24.05 14.29
C PHE A 44 24.45 23.41 12.91
N SER A 45 25.68 23.47 12.39
CA SER A 45 26.00 23.01 11.04
C SER A 45 25.81 21.51 10.84
N GLY A 46 25.44 21.19 9.61
CA GLY A 46 25.52 19.86 9.05
C GLY A 46 25.54 19.92 7.53
N THR A 47 25.80 18.78 6.91
CA THR A 47 25.80 18.63 5.46
C THR A 47 24.62 17.74 5.06
N ILE A 48 23.83 18.25 4.12
CA ILE A 48 22.85 17.44 3.40
C ILE A 48 23.57 16.80 2.23
N ARG A 49 23.53 15.47 2.15
CA ARG A 49 23.99 14.72 0.98
C ARG A 49 22.78 14.20 0.22
N CYS A 50 22.55 14.70 -0.98
CA CYS A 50 21.47 14.27 -1.85
C CYS A 50 21.85 13.00 -2.63
N ALA A 51 20.86 12.35 -3.23
CA ALA A 51 21.06 11.13 -4.01
C ALA A 51 21.94 11.30 -5.27
N ASP A 52 21.99 12.52 -5.82
CA ASP A 52 22.83 12.87 -6.97
C ASP A 52 24.29 13.18 -6.59
N GLY A 53 24.63 13.07 -5.30
CA GLY A 53 25.96 13.38 -4.77
C GLY A 53 26.17 14.85 -4.45
N THR A 54 25.17 15.72 -4.65
CA THR A 54 25.27 17.12 -4.23
C THR A 54 25.36 17.21 -2.70
N GLU A 55 26.30 18.02 -2.23
CA GLU A 55 26.50 18.29 -0.81
C GLU A 55 26.21 19.75 -0.49
N ILE A 56 25.31 19.96 0.46
CA ILE A 56 24.84 21.30 0.83
C ILE A 56 25.05 21.50 2.31
N ARG A 57 25.94 22.42 2.64
CA ARG A 57 26.13 22.88 4.02
C ARG A 57 24.94 23.72 4.44
N SER A 58 24.31 23.33 5.55
CA SER A 58 23.13 24.01 6.11
C SER A 58 23.13 23.95 7.64
N ASP A 59 22.09 24.53 8.23
CA ASP A 59 21.83 24.55 9.67
C ASP A 59 20.63 23.66 10.00
N PHE A 60 20.73 22.87 11.08
CA PHE A 60 19.69 21.96 11.54
C PHE A 60 18.30 22.63 11.61
N PHE A 61 18.20 23.82 12.22
CA PHE A 61 16.92 24.49 12.39
C PHE A 61 16.34 24.96 11.06
N ARG A 62 17.19 25.38 10.12
CA ARG A 62 16.78 25.81 8.78
C ARG A 62 16.22 24.64 7.98
N VAL A 63 16.91 23.51 7.96
CA VAL A 63 16.45 22.28 7.29
C VAL A 63 15.10 21.85 7.85
N ARG A 64 15.00 21.73 9.18
CA ARG A 64 13.76 21.35 9.87
C ARG A 64 12.63 22.33 9.56
N ALA A 65 12.86 23.64 9.67
CA ALA A 65 11.86 24.67 9.43
C ALA A 65 11.38 24.67 7.97
N LYS A 66 12.28 24.56 6.98
CA LYS A 66 11.92 24.50 5.55
C LYS A 66 11.07 23.27 5.23
N LEU A 67 11.39 22.11 5.79
CA LEU A 67 10.57 20.91 5.64
C LEU A 67 9.17 21.11 6.24
N HIS A 68 9.07 21.59 7.48
CA HIS A 68 7.75 21.84 8.08
C HIS A 68 6.95 22.92 7.34
N GLN A 69 7.59 24.02 6.92
CA GLN A 69 6.96 25.06 6.09
C GLN A 69 6.35 24.45 4.82
N ARG A 70 7.10 23.57 4.16
CA ARG A 70 6.68 22.85 2.96
C ARG A 70 5.48 21.95 3.22
N ALA A 71 5.54 21.15 4.27
CA ALA A 71 4.45 20.27 4.67
C ALA A 71 3.17 21.06 4.99
N TRP A 72 3.27 22.14 5.76
CA TRP A 72 2.12 22.99 6.10
C TRP A 72 1.51 23.66 4.87
N LEU A 73 2.33 24.14 3.93
CA LEU A 73 1.81 24.73 2.69
C LEU A 73 1.08 23.69 1.83
N LEU A 74 1.65 22.49 1.68
CA LEU A 74 1.00 21.38 0.97
C LEU A 74 -0.35 21.01 1.61
N GLN A 75 -0.43 20.95 2.94
CA GLN A 75 -1.70 20.72 3.64
C GLN A 75 -2.71 21.84 3.44
N LEU A 76 -2.26 23.10 3.40
CA LEU A 76 -3.12 24.24 3.09
C LEU A 76 -3.66 24.16 1.65
N ILE A 77 -2.85 23.74 0.69
CA ILE A 77 -3.27 23.52 -0.71
C ILE A 77 -4.27 22.37 -0.78
N ALA A 78 -4.02 21.27 -0.07
CA ALA A 78 -4.93 20.15 0.01
C ALA A 78 -6.32 20.60 0.54
N LEU A 79 -6.32 21.40 1.62
CA LEU A 79 -7.52 21.98 2.21
C LEU A 79 -8.23 22.96 1.25
N GLU A 80 -7.45 23.77 0.53
CA GLU A 80 -7.99 24.73 -0.44
C GLU A 80 -8.64 24.03 -1.63
N LEU A 81 -8.01 23.00 -2.19
CA LEU A 81 -8.59 22.18 -3.27
C LEU A 81 -9.91 21.54 -2.83
N HIS A 82 -9.95 20.97 -1.63
CA HIS A 82 -11.16 20.38 -1.07
C HIS A 82 -12.27 21.44 -0.90
N ALA A 83 -11.96 22.55 -0.24
CA ALA A 83 -12.94 23.62 0.01
C ALA A 83 -13.47 24.25 -1.29
N THR A 84 -12.60 24.51 -2.27
CA THR A 84 -13.00 25.09 -3.55
C THR A 84 -13.79 24.13 -4.42
N THR A 85 -13.53 22.82 -4.32
CA THR A 85 -14.32 21.77 -5.00
C THR A 85 -15.75 21.74 -4.48
N HIS A 86 -15.95 21.79 -3.15
CA HIS A 86 -17.29 21.90 -2.55
C HIS A 86 -18.01 23.20 -2.92
N MET A 87 -17.27 24.30 -3.09
CA MET A 87 -17.81 25.59 -3.55
C MET A 87 -17.98 25.68 -5.07
N LYS A 88 -17.61 24.65 -5.83
CA LYS A 88 -17.68 24.58 -7.30
C LYS A 88 -16.88 25.68 -8.02
N GLN A 89 -15.80 26.20 -7.41
CA GLN A 89 -14.96 27.26 -7.97
C GLN A 89 -13.90 26.71 -8.94
N LYS A 90 -14.33 26.23 -10.11
CA LYS A 90 -13.47 25.51 -11.08
C LYS A 90 -12.22 26.27 -11.52
N ALA A 91 -12.30 27.59 -11.72
CA ALA A 91 -11.15 28.39 -12.17
C ALA A 91 -9.99 28.39 -11.14
N ASN A 92 -10.31 28.49 -9.85
CA ASN A 92 -9.30 28.46 -8.78
C ASN A 92 -8.65 27.07 -8.67
N ILE A 93 -9.46 26.02 -8.84
CA ILE A 93 -8.98 24.63 -8.82
C ILE A 93 -8.03 24.40 -10.00
N ASN A 94 -8.43 24.78 -11.22
CA ASN A 94 -7.60 24.59 -12.41
C ASN A 94 -6.24 25.28 -12.30
N ARG A 95 -6.19 26.52 -11.81
CA ARG A 95 -4.93 27.24 -11.57
C ARG A 95 -3.99 26.52 -10.61
N LEU A 96 -4.53 25.92 -9.55
CA LEU A 96 -3.73 25.14 -8.61
C LEU A 96 -3.31 23.80 -9.21
N LEU A 97 -4.18 23.14 -9.98
CA LEU A 97 -3.84 21.91 -10.70
C LEU A 97 -2.77 22.13 -11.77
N GLU A 98 -2.79 23.27 -12.46
CA GLU A 98 -1.75 23.68 -13.40
C GLU A 98 -0.39 23.88 -12.69
N LEU A 99 -0.36 24.46 -11.50
CA LEU A 99 0.89 24.53 -10.72
C LEU A 99 1.36 23.16 -10.21
N LEU A 100 0.43 22.25 -9.91
CA LEU A 100 0.73 20.92 -9.40
C LEU A 100 1.23 19.96 -10.49
N TYR A 101 0.57 19.99 -11.65
CA TYR A 101 0.68 19.02 -12.73
C TYR A 101 1.13 19.59 -14.07
N GLY A 102 1.03 20.91 -14.26
CA GLY A 102 1.46 21.59 -15.47
C GLY A 102 2.99 21.60 -15.61
N ARG A 103 3.43 21.70 -16.86
CA ARG A 103 4.83 21.94 -17.22
C ARG A 103 5.00 23.46 -17.31
N SER A 104 6.01 24.03 -16.65
CA SER A 104 6.26 25.47 -16.79
C SER A 104 6.67 25.76 -18.24
N PRO A 105 5.96 26.66 -18.96
CA PRO A 105 6.29 27.01 -20.35
C PRO A 105 7.62 27.78 -20.48
N ASP A 106 8.18 28.30 -19.38
CA ASP A 106 9.34 29.21 -19.42
C ASP A 106 10.69 28.51 -19.72
N THR A 107 10.70 27.21 -19.97
CA THR A 107 11.95 26.46 -20.24
C THR A 107 12.09 26.00 -21.69
N ASP A 108 11.05 26.16 -22.53
CA ASP A 108 11.09 25.75 -23.94
C ASP A 108 11.58 26.86 -24.89
N MET A 109 11.79 28.09 -24.38
CA MET A 109 12.17 29.25 -25.20
C MET A 109 13.68 29.49 -25.36
N SER A 110 14.56 28.63 -24.83
CA SER A 110 16.02 28.83 -24.91
C SER A 110 16.76 27.88 -25.88
N ILE A 111 16.06 27.23 -26.82
CA ILE A 111 16.70 26.35 -27.82
C ILE A 111 16.73 26.97 -29.24
N HIS A 112 16.05 28.09 -29.47
CA HIS A 112 16.11 28.77 -30.76
C HIS A 112 16.59 30.20 -30.61
N GLU A 113 17.91 30.36 -30.53
CA GLU A 113 18.71 31.43 -31.15
C GLU A 113 20.05 31.55 -30.42
N GLN A 114 21.12 30.95 -30.98
CA GLN A 114 22.45 31.56 -31.06
C GLN A 114 23.42 30.66 -31.84
N GLN A 115 23.66 31.09 -33.08
CA GLN A 115 24.90 31.08 -33.86
C GLN A 115 25.96 29.99 -33.63
N GLU A 116 26.30 29.35 -34.74
CA GLU A 116 27.47 28.50 -34.98
C GLU A 116 28.78 29.07 -34.41
N THR A 117 29.40 28.34 -33.48
CA THR A 117 30.86 28.32 -33.29
C THR A 117 31.29 26.92 -32.80
N PRO A 118 32.32 26.28 -33.37
CA PRO A 118 32.82 24.99 -32.90
C PRO A 118 34.05 25.20 -32.01
N LEU A 119 33.99 24.83 -30.73
CA LEU A 119 35.21 24.55 -29.96
C LEU A 119 34.95 23.63 -28.77
N PHE A 120 35.62 22.47 -28.80
CA PHE A 120 35.79 21.54 -27.69
C PHE A 120 36.27 22.26 -26.42
N SER A 121 35.51 22.17 -25.32
CA SER A 121 36.08 22.16 -23.97
C SER A 121 35.16 21.47 -22.94
N GLN A 122 35.72 20.38 -22.42
CA GLN A 122 35.47 19.62 -21.20
C GLN A 122 34.31 20.00 -20.25
N GLY A 123 33.45 19.01 -20.02
CA GLY A 123 33.18 18.52 -18.66
C GLY A 123 32.03 19.17 -17.89
N SER A 124 30.78 18.87 -18.27
CA SER A 124 29.68 18.66 -17.32
C SER A 124 28.50 18.01 -18.04
N PHE A 125 28.30 16.72 -17.80
CA PHE A 125 27.08 16.00 -18.17
C PHE A 125 25.93 16.44 -17.25
N HIS A 126 25.44 17.67 -17.42
CA HIS A 126 24.07 17.96 -17.04
C HIS A 126 23.19 17.38 -18.15
N THR A 127 22.73 16.15 -17.95
CA THR A 127 21.66 15.57 -18.75
C THR A 127 20.48 16.55 -18.78
N LEU A 128 20.12 17.00 -19.98
CA LEU A 128 18.92 17.78 -20.30
C LEU A 128 17.67 17.04 -19.82
N GLN A 129 17.34 17.17 -18.54
CA GLN A 129 16.12 16.63 -17.96
C GLN A 129 15.06 17.72 -18.06
N GLN A 130 14.03 17.51 -18.89
CA GLN A 130 12.85 18.38 -18.93
C GLN A 130 12.35 18.61 -17.50
N PRO A 131 11.95 19.84 -17.11
CA PRO A 131 11.46 20.12 -15.77
C PRO A 131 10.29 19.18 -15.46
N LEU A 132 10.46 18.38 -14.42
CA LEU A 132 9.44 17.44 -14.01
C LEU A 132 8.29 18.25 -13.43
N VAL A 133 7.09 17.70 -13.54
CA VAL A 133 5.90 18.19 -12.84
C VAL A 133 6.25 18.44 -11.36
N LYS A 134 5.90 19.61 -10.79
CA LYS A 134 6.28 20.00 -9.41
C LYS A 134 6.12 18.83 -8.44
N MET A 135 4.96 18.15 -8.46
CA MET A 135 4.65 17.01 -7.58
C MET A 135 5.59 15.80 -7.69
N LEU A 136 6.23 15.57 -8.84
CA LEU A 136 7.24 14.52 -9.01
C LEU A 136 8.56 14.92 -8.33
N GLU A 137 8.97 16.18 -8.50
CA GLU A 137 10.21 16.70 -7.92
C GLU A 137 10.14 16.80 -6.39
N PHE A 138 8.96 17.08 -5.82
CA PHE A 138 8.76 17.11 -4.36
C PHE A 138 9.25 15.83 -3.69
N VAL A 139 8.89 14.65 -4.21
CA VAL A 139 9.29 13.36 -3.61
C VAL A 139 10.79 13.15 -3.76
N SER A 140 11.35 13.38 -4.95
CA SER A 140 12.79 13.24 -5.21
C SER A 140 13.63 14.14 -4.30
N SER A 141 13.17 15.36 -4.02
CA SER A 141 13.90 16.29 -3.14
C SER A 141 13.88 15.91 -1.65
N LEU A 142 13.08 14.91 -1.26
CA LEU A 142 13.13 14.34 0.08
C LEU A 142 14.20 13.25 0.20
N GLU A 143 14.89 12.89 -0.88
CA GLU A 143 15.93 11.87 -0.92
C GLU A 143 17.30 12.42 -0.55
N PHE A 144 17.56 12.54 0.74
CA PHE A 144 18.85 12.98 1.25
C PHE A 144 19.16 12.37 2.61
N VAL A 145 20.44 12.42 2.96
CA VAL A 145 20.96 12.06 4.29
C VAL A 145 21.48 13.31 4.98
N TRP A 146 21.13 13.50 6.24
CA TRP A 146 21.68 14.55 7.10
C TRP A 146 22.92 14.02 7.81
N GLN A 147 24.06 14.68 7.61
CA GLN A 147 25.29 14.45 8.35
C GLN A 147 25.52 15.63 9.31
N ASP A 148 25.43 15.38 10.61
CA ASP A 148 25.60 16.42 11.63
C ASP A 148 27.09 16.69 11.90
N ASP A 149 27.47 17.96 12.06
CA ASP A 149 28.84 18.34 12.36
C ASP A 149 29.30 17.83 13.74
N LEU A 150 28.37 17.58 14.66
CA LEU A 150 28.66 17.05 16.00
C LEU A 150 29.36 15.69 16.01
N VAL A 151 29.28 14.93 14.90
CA VAL A 151 29.84 13.57 14.79
C VAL A 151 30.75 13.46 13.56
N LYS A 152 31.36 14.58 13.16
CA LYS A 152 32.28 14.63 12.00
C LYS A 152 33.51 13.75 12.18
N ASP A 153 34.01 13.63 13.41
CA ASP A 153 35.20 12.86 13.75
C ASP A 153 34.92 11.34 13.85
N GLY A 154 33.70 10.91 13.53
CA GLY A 154 33.26 9.52 13.53
C GLY A 154 32.48 9.12 14.79
N PRO A 155 31.96 7.88 14.83
CA PRO A 155 31.27 7.37 16.02
C PRO A 155 32.24 7.27 17.20
N ILE A 156 31.69 7.34 18.43
CA ILE A 156 32.45 7.12 19.67
C ILE A 156 33.14 5.75 19.57
N GLN A 157 34.47 5.74 19.59
CA GLN A 157 35.25 4.52 19.34
C GLN A 157 35.17 3.55 20.53
N GLU A 158 35.30 4.04 21.77
CA GLU A 158 35.16 3.26 23.00
C GLU A 158 34.66 4.15 24.15
N ILE A 159 33.70 3.66 24.94
CA ILE A 159 33.23 4.30 26.18
C ILE A 159 34.02 3.67 27.33
N ASN A 160 34.91 4.44 27.96
CA ASN A 160 35.84 3.94 28.97
C ASN A 160 35.41 4.28 30.39
N TYR A 161 34.95 5.51 30.61
CA TYR A 161 34.58 6.00 31.94
C TYR A 161 33.09 5.78 32.26
N PHE A 162 32.21 5.83 31.25
CA PHE A 162 30.75 5.72 31.44
C PHE A 162 30.17 4.39 30.95
N ARG A 163 30.84 3.26 31.23
CA ARG A 163 30.44 1.92 30.70
C ARG A 163 29.03 1.46 31.10
N GLN A 164 28.50 1.97 32.20
CA GLN A 164 27.15 1.65 32.68
C GLN A 164 26.07 2.58 32.09
N PHE A 165 26.46 3.58 31.28
CA PHE A 165 25.51 4.49 30.67
C PHE A 165 24.67 3.76 29.62
N VAL A 166 23.34 3.79 29.80
CA VAL A 166 22.36 3.26 28.87
C VAL A 166 21.53 4.43 28.33
N PRO A 167 21.71 4.84 27.05
CA PRO A 167 20.96 5.96 26.46
C PRO A 167 19.45 5.80 26.53
N GLU A 168 18.95 4.57 26.48
CA GLU A 168 17.52 4.23 26.45
C GLU A 168 16.77 4.62 27.73
N ASP A 169 17.47 4.76 28.86
CA ASP A 169 16.85 5.15 30.14
C ASP A 169 16.45 6.63 30.17
N PHE A 170 16.97 7.43 29.23
CA PHE A 170 16.81 8.88 29.18
C PHE A 170 15.91 9.34 28.03
N TYR A 171 14.89 8.55 27.65
CA TYR A 171 13.93 8.96 26.64
C TYR A 171 12.91 9.98 27.15
N MET A 172 12.70 11.03 26.37
CA MET A 172 11.58 11.96 26.47
C MET A 172 10.77 11.96 25.17
N THR A 173 9.48 12.30 25.27
CA THR A 173 8.62 12.48 24.09
C THR A 173 8.37 13.96 23.86
N ASN A 174 8.70 14.46 22.67
CA ASN A 174 8.44 15.86 22.31
C ASN A 174 6.94 16.10 21.99
N GLU A 175 6.52 17.36 21.84
CA GLU A 175 5.16 17.76 21.45
C GLU A 175 4.68 17.09 20.15
N ASP A 176 5.61 16.82 19.23
CA ASP A 176 5.37 16.10 17.97
C ASP A 176 5.26 14.57 18.13
N GLY A 177 5.33 14.04 19.36
CA GLY A 177 5.25 12.60 19.65
C GLY A 177 6.54 11.81 19.36
N ILE A 178 7.67 12.49 19.13
CA ILE A 178 8.97 11.87 18.80
C ILE A 178 9.69 11.49 20.09
N LYS A 179 10.19 10.24 20.18
CA LYS A 179 11.07 9.78 21.26
C LYS A 179 12.51 10.26 21.04
N LEU A 180 12.92 11.24 21.83
CA LEU A 180 14.23 11.89 21.82
C LEU A 180 14.97 11.62 23.13
N TYR A 181 16.29 11.73 23.11
CA TYR A 181 17.11 11.67 24.32
C TYR A 181 17.03 12.99 25.09
N ASP A 182 16.79 12.93 26.39
CA ASP A 182 16.86 14.11 27.26
C ASP A 182 18.32 14.43 27.59
N ILE A 183 18.91 15.31 26.78
CA ILE A 183 20.31 15.73 26.91
C ILE A 183 20.61 16.35 28.28
N ARG A 184 19.62 17.01 28.92
CA ARG A 184 19.84 17.64 30.24
C ARG A 184 19.93 16.57 31.33
N SER A 185 19.03 15.60 31.29
CA SER A 185 19.05 14.48 32.24
C SER A 185 20.28 13.59 32.05
N ILE A 186 20.71 13.35 30.80
CA ILE A 186 21.96 12.65 30.49
C ILE A 186 23.16 13.41 31.07
N TYR A 187 23.27 14.72 30.81
CA TYR A 187 24.35 15.53 31.38
C TYR A 187 24.37 15.46 32.92
N GLY A 188 23.18 15.57 33.54
CA GLY A 188 23.05 15.44 34.99
C GLY A 188 23.56 14.11 35.52
N TYR A 189 23.19 12.99 34.87
CA TYR A 189 23.68 11.66 35.23
C TYR A 189 25.20 11.54 35.06
N LEU A 190 25.73 11.92 33.89
CA LEU A 190 27.17 11.84 33.62
C LEU A 190 27.98 12.68 34.61
N ARG A 191 27.49 13.88 34.95
CA ARG A 191 28.12 14.76 35.95
C ARG A 191 28.10 14.15 37.35
N LEU A 192 27.02 13.47 37.73
CA LEU A 192 26.94 12.76 39.01
C LEU A 192 27.95 11.62 39.07
N VAL A 193 28.07 10.81 38.01
CA VAL A 193 29.05 9.71 37.94
C VAL A 193 30.48 10.25 37.99
N GLN A 194 30.79 11.32 37.25
CA GLN A 194 32.10 11.97 37.29
C GLN A 194 32.48 12.40 38.72
N ILE A 195 31.56 13.02 39.45
CA ILE A 195 31.80 13.47 40.83
C ILE A 195 31.90 12.27 41.80
N ALA A 196 31.07 11.24 41.63
CA ALA A 196 31.04 10.10 42.54
C ALA A 196 32.25 9.17 42.38
N GLU A 197 32.68 8.90 41.15
CA GLU A 197 33.69 7.88 40.84
C GLU A 197 35.07 8.48 40.50
N TYR A 198 35.12 9.71 39.99
CA TYR A 198 36.34 10.30 39.40
C TYR A 198 36.69 11.71 39.87
N ALA A 199 36.14 12.19 41.00
CA ALA A 199 36.33 13.57 41.48
C ALA A 199 37.79 14.05 41.56
N ASN A 200 38.73 13.15 41.84
CA ASN A 200 40.17 13.45 41.97
C ASN A 200 41.03 12.78 40.87
N SER A 201 40.42 12.33 39.77
CA SER A 201 41.14 11.63 38.71
C SER A 201 42.08 12.58 37.93
N PRO A 202 43.33 12.17 37.63
CA PRO A 202 44.21 12.94 36.75
C PRO A 202 43.66 13.02 35.32
N ASP A 203 42.75 12.11 34.93
CA ASP A 203 42.18 12.02 33.58
C ASP A 203 40.94 12.92 33.38
N THR A 204 40.81 13.99 34.18
CA THR A 204 39.61 14.86 34.16
C THR A 204 39.30 15.39 32.76
N GLU A 205 40.31 15.78 31.98
CA GLU A 205 40.12 16.25 30.59
C GLU A 205 39.58 15.16 29.65
N LEU A 206 40.04 13.91 29.83
CA LEU A 206 39.58 12.77 29.03
C LEU A 206 38.14 12.40 29.38
N ILE A 207 37.77 12.49 30.67
CA ILE A 207 36.41 12.24 31.14
C ILE A 207 35.45 13.31 30.60
N GLU A 208 35.81 14.60 30.68
CA GLU A 208 35.01 15.69 30.12
C GLU A 208 34.86 15.56 28.60
N LYS A 209 35.91 15.10 27.90
CA LYS A 209 35.84 14.80 26.48
C LYS A 209 34.86 13.66 26.20
N GLU A 210 34.96 12.53 26.92
CA GLU A 210 34.03 11.40 26.75
C GLU A 210 32.57 11.81 27.04
N MET A 211 32.34 12.64 28.08
CA MET A 211 31.02 13.23 28.34
C MET A 211 30.52 14.06 27.16
N GLY A 212 31.38 14.93 26.61
CA GLY A 212 31.08 15.75 25.44
C GLY A 212 30.72 14.91 24.21
N ASP A 213 31.49 13.84 23.96
CA ASP A 213 31.28 12.93 22.84
C ASP A 213 29.95 12.16 22.96
N ILE A 214 29.60 11.68 24.16
CA ILE A 214 28.30 11.04 24.45
C ILE A 214 27.15 12.01 24.18
N LEU A 215 27.22 13.23 24.71
CA LEU A 215 26.18 14.25 24.53
C LEU A 215 26.04 14.67 23.06
N ALA A 216 27.17 14.82 22.35
CA ALA A 216 27.20 15.14 20.92
C ALA A 216 26.54 14.04 20.08
N ALA A 217 26.85 12.77 20.37
CA ALA A 217 26.24 11.63 19.69
C ALA A 217 24.72 11.55 19.94
N CYS A 218 24.28 11.67 21.20
CA CYS A 218 22.84 11.68 21.53
C CYS A 218 22.11 12.86 20.87
N MET A 219 22.72 14.05 20.86
CA MET A 219 22.13 15.25 20.24
C MET A 219 22.05 15.13 18.71
N SER A 220 23.08 14.59 18.06
CA SER A 220 23.09 14.30 16.63
C SER A 220 21.97 13.32 16.24
N LEU A 221 21.77 12.26 17.03
CA LEU A 221 20.66 11.33 16.83
C LEU A 221 19.29 12.00 17.00
N ASN A 222 19.13 12.88 17.98
CA ASN A 222 17.89 13.66 18.13
C ASN A 222 17.61 14.53 16.89
N ARG A 223 18.60 15.26 16.40
CA ARG A 223 18.48 16.09 15.21
C ARG A 223 18.12 15.27 13.97
N SER A 224 18.77 14.12 13.78
CA SER A 224 18.45 13.19 12.70
C SER A 224 17.01 12.65 12.78
N LYS A 225 16.55 12.28 13.98
CA LYS A 225 15.15 11.86 14.23
C LYS A 225 14.15 12.97 13.89
N GLU A 226 14.43 14.20 14.28
CA GLU A 226 13.57 15.36 13.99
C GLU A 226 13.52 15.71 12.50
N ILE A 227 14.66 15.69 11.79
CA ILE A 227 14.69 15.87 10.33
C ILE A 227 13.91 14.76 9.64
N THR A 228 14.07 13.50 10.09
CA THR A 228 13.31 12.36 9.55
C THR A 228 11.81 12.52 9.79
N HIS A 229 11.41 13.04 10.95
CA HIS A 229 10.01 13.39 11.22
C HIS A 229 9.51 14.49 10.28
N ALA A 230 10.28 15.56 10.08
CA ALA A 230 9.91 16.64 9.17
C ALA A 230 9.77 16.15 7.71
N ARG A 231 10.66 15.25 7.25
CA ARG A 231 10.56 14.57 5.94
C ARG A 231 9.28 13.72 5.84
N ARG A 232 8.94 12.97 6.88
CA ARG A 232 7.67 12.22 6.97
C ARG A 232 6.46 13.14 6.91
N HIS A 233 6.51 14.30 7.56
CA HIS A 233 5.44 15.28 7.51
C HIS A 233 5.23 15.81 6.08
N CYS A 234 6.30 16.14 5.37
CA CYS A 234 6.24 16.50 3.94
C CYS A 234 5.59 15.39 3.10
N MET A 235 6.02 14.14 3.27
CA MET A 235 5.50 13.00 2.50
C MET A 235 3.99 12.78 2.77
N LYS A 236 3.56 12.90 4.03
CA LYS A 236 2.12 12.83 4.40
C LYS A 236 1.32 13.95 3.75
N ALA A 237 1.84 15.18 3.77
CA ALA A 237 1.19 16.33 3.15
C ALA A 237 1.11 16.20 1.62
N TRP A 238 2.19 15.77 0.98
CA TRP A 238 2.25 15.47 -0.45
C TRP A 238 1.21 14.40 -0.85
N LYS A 239 1.17 13.28 -0.12
CA LYS A 239 0.16 12.22 -0.32
C LYS A 239 -1.26 12.77 -0.23
N GLN A 240 -1.55 13.63 0.76
CA GLN A 240 -2.87 14.22 0.94
C GLN A 240 -3.28 15.08 -0.26
N VAL A 241 -2.37 15.89 -0.82
CA VAL A 241 -2.61 16.67 -2.04
C VAL A 241 -2.95 15.75 -3.21
N ILE A 242 -2.15 14.70 -3.43
CA ILE A 242 -2.41 13.71 -4.49
C ILE A 242 -3.79 13.07 -4.29
N HIS A 243 -4.11 12.58 -3.10
CA HIS A 243 -5.40 11.94 -2.83
C HIS A 243 -6.59 12.87 -3.11
N ILE A 244 -6.57 14.11 -2.64
CA ILE A 244 -7.65 15.07 -2.89
C ILE A 244 -7.74 15.38 -4.39
N SER A 245 -6.61 15.57 -5.06
CA SER A 245 -6.60 15.83 -6.50
C SER A 245 -7.17 14.65 -7.32
N LEU A 246 -6.91 13.40 -6.92
CA LEU A 246 -7.41 12.19 -7.60
C LEU A 246 -8.88 11.88 -7.27
N LEU A 247 -9.32 12.17 -6.05
CA LEU A 247 -10.68 11.86 -5.59
C LEU A 247 -11.69 12.93 -6.00
N GLU A 248 -11.33 14.21 -5.85
CA GLU A 248 -12.28 15.33 -5.93
C GLU A 248 -12.05 16.21 -7.16
N CYS A 249 -10.80 16.44 -7.56
CA CYS A 249 -10.48 17.39 -8.61
C CYS A 249 -10.20 16.73 -9.97
N PHE A 250 -10.11 15.40 -10.04
CA PHE A 250 -9.63 14.68 -11.22
C PHE A 250 -10.47 14.93 -12.47
N ASP A 251 -11.78 15.12 -12.30
CA ASP A 251 -12.70 15.39 -13.41
C ASP A 251 -12.53 16.80 -14.01
N LEU A 252 -11.68 17.64 -13.41
CA LEU A 252 -11.32 18.97 -13.91
C LEU A 252 -9.99 18.97 -14.68
N LEU A 253 -9.15 17.93 -14.54
CA LEU A 253 -7.93 17.78 -15.34
C LEU A 253 -8.28 17.51 -16.81
N ASN A 254 -7.42 17.89 -17.76
CA ASN A 254 -7.65 17.55 -19.16
C ASN A 254 -7.60 16.03 -19.38
N THR A 255 -8.52 15.47 -20.16
CA THR A 255 -8.68 14.01 -20.35
C THR A 255 -7.41 13.34 -20.87
N GLN A 256 -6.65 14.00 -21.74
CA GLN A 256 -5.38 13.47 -22.29
C GLN A 256 -4.23 13.51 -21.27
N GLU A 257 -4.26 14.47 -20.34
CA GLU A 257 -3.22 14.65 -19.31
C GLU A 257 -3.45 13.72 -18.12
N ARG A 258 -4.71 13.38 -17.81
CA ARG A 258 -5.07 12.51 -16.68
C ARG A 258 -4.29 11.20 -16.65
N GLU A 259 -4.36 10.41 -17.72
CA GLU A 259 -3.65 9.14 -17.79
C GLU A 259 -2.15 9.33 -17.76
N LYS A 260 -1.65 10.33 -18.50
CA LYS A 260 -0.22 10.65 -18.53
C LYS A 260 0.31 10.94 -17.12
N THR A 261 -0.35 11.84 -16.39
CA THR A 261 -0.02 12.18 -15.01
C THR A 261 -0.08 10.96 -14.09
N ILE A 262 -1.09 10.09 -14.24
CA ILE A 262 -1.15 8.87 -13.43
C ILE A 262 0.05 7.96 -13.72
N TYR A 263 0.37 7.68 -14.98
CA TYR A 263 1.49 6.81 -15.32
C TYR A 263 2.85 7.41 -14.94
N GLU A 264 3.03 8.73 -15.07
CA GLU A 264 4.25 9.43 -14.61
C GLU A 264 4.40 9.35 -13.09
N LEU A 265 3.33 9.57 -12.33
CA LEU A 265 3.33 9.41 -10.87
C LEU A 265 3.57 7.96 -10.46
N LEU A 266 2.96 6.99 -11.14
CA LEU A 266 3.18 5.56 -10.87
C LEU A 266 4.64 5.16 -11.11
N ALA A 267 5.20 5.56 -12.25
CA ALA A 267 6.60 5.30 -12.57
C ALA A 267 7.55 5.88 -11.51
N MET A 268 7.32 7.14 -11.11
CA MET A 268 8.11 7.79 -10.05
C MET A 268 7.97 7.05 -8.72
N VAL A 269 6.74 6.83 -8.24
CA VAL A 269 6.51 6.22 -6.93
C VAL A 269 7.06 4.80 -6.86
N LEU A 270 6.86 3.98 -7.90
CA LEU A 270 7.41 2.61 -7.95
C LEU A 270 8.94 2.63 -7.98
N SER A 271 9.57 3.50 -8.79
CA SER A 271 11.03 3.60 -8.83
C SER A 271 11.63 4.07 -7.49
N LYS A 272 10.94 4.94 -6.74
CA LYS A 272 11.38 5.39 -5.40
C LYS A 272 11.16 4.34 -4.31
N ILE A 273 10.11 3.53 -4.41
CA ILE A 273 9.95 2.35 -3.54
C ILE A 273 11.07 1.35 -3.81
N LEU A 274 11.43 1.12 -5.08
CA LEU A 274 12.53 0.21 -5.42
C LEU A 274 13.87 0.67 -4.84
N ASN A 275 14.13 1.98 -4.83
CA ASN A 275 15.36 2.58 -4.33
C ASN A 275 15.19 3.18 -2.93
N ALA A 276 14.48 2.49 -2.03
CA ALA A 276 14.05 3.02 -0.73
C ALA A 276 15.17 3.26 0.31
N HIS A 277 16.46 3.13 -0.03
CA HIS A 277 17.57 3.17 0.94
C HIS A 277 17.60 4.40 1.85
N ASN A 278 17.23 5.57 1.31
CA ASN A 278 17.21 6.82 2.06
C ASN A 278 15.82 7.19 2.59
N TYR A 279 14.79 6.37 2.34
CA TYR A 279 13.42 6.63 2.75
C TYR A 279 13.07 5.85 4.02
N ASP A 280 12.49 6.55 4.99
CA ASP A 280 11.94 5.86 6.16
C ASP A 280 10.72 5.00 5.77
N SER A 281 10.43 3.98 6.56
CA SER A 281 9.35 3.04 6.29
C SER A 281 7.97 3.70 6.18
N ASP A 282 7.68 4.76 6.93
CA ASP A 282 6.37 5.44 6.82
C ASP A 282 6.26 6.23 5.51
N MET A 283 7.39 6.66 4.95
CA MET A 283 7.44 7.33 3.66
C MET A 283 7.18 6.33 2.54
N VAL A 284 7.82 5.15 2.60
CA VAL A 284 7.56 4.05 1.65
C VAL A 284 6.10 3.61 1.71
N LYS A 285 5.51 3.55 2.91
CA LYS A 285 4.07 3.28 3.07
C LYS A 285 3.18 4.36 2.45
N SER A 286 3.53 5.63 2.61
CA SER A 286 2.78 6.71 1.97
C SER A 286 2.87 6.64 0.44
N MET A 287 4.01 6.21 -0.10
CA MET A 287 4.21 5.96 -1.52
C MET A 287 3.35 4.79 -2.03
N SER A 288 3.30 3.64 -1.33
CA SER A 288 2.47 2.50 -1.75
C SER A 288 0.96 2.81 -1.72
N GLU A 289 0.50 3.59 -0.75
CA GLU A 289 -0.88 4.07 -0.70
C GLU A 289 -1.23 4.94 -1.91
N VAL A 290 -0.32 5.82 -2.34
CA VAL A 290 -0.50 6.63 -3.55
C VAL A 290 -0.51 5.75 -4.80
N ALA A 291 0.39 4.76 -4.91
CA ALA A 291 0.39 3.82 -6.04
C ALA A 291 -0.95 3.06 -6.15
N LEU A 292 -1.47 2.58 -5.03
CA LEU A 292 -2.79 1.94 -4.97
C LEU A 292 -3.91 2.91 -5.35
N ALA A 293 -3.90 4.15 -4.85
CA ALA A 293 -4.90 5.16 -5.19
C ALA A 293 -4.91 5.50 -6.68
N LEU A 294 -3.74 5.63 -7.29
CA LEU A 294 -3.55 5.89 -8.73
C LEU A 294 -4.11 4.74 -9.59
N ILE A 295 -3.80 3.49 -9.27
CA ILE A 295 -4.33 2.33 -10.01
C ILE A 295 -5.83 2.16 -9.80
N ASN A 296 -6.33 2.41 -8.59
CA ASN A 296 -7.77 2.45 -8.33
C ASN A 296 -8.46 3.53 -9.17
N ARG A 297 -7.82 4.68 -9.40
CA ARG A 297 -8.36 5.73 -10.25
C ARG A 297 -8.36 5.31 -11.72
N LEU A 298 -7.29 4.69 -12.24
CA LEU A 298 -7.28 4.10 -13.58
C LEU A 298 -8.44 3.11 -13.76
N ARG A 299 -8.67 2.26 -12.76
CA ARG A 299 -9.79 1.29 -12.76
C ARG A 299 -11.16 1.96 -12.70
N LYS A 300 -11.33 3.14 -12.11
CA LYS A 300 -12.65 3.81 -12.01
C LYS A 300 -13.00 4.66 -13.21
N GLU A 301 -12.05 4.94 -14.10
CA GLU A 301 -12.29 5.78 -15.27
C GLU A 301 -13.30 5.11 -16.22
N LYS A 302 -14.40 5.81 -16.54
CA LYS A 302 -15.55 5.25 -17.25
C LYS A 302 -15.25 5.02 -18.74
N ASP A 303 -15.43 3.76 -19.15
CA ASP A 303 -15.84 3.18 -20.44
C ASP A 303 -15.99 4.10 -21.68
N SER A 304 -14.95 4.81 -22.09
CA SER A 304 -14.74 5.12 -23.52
C SER A 304 -13.58 4.33 -24.14
N ARG A 305 -13.05 3.34 -23.40
CA ARG A 305 -11.80 2.65 -23.76
C ARG A 305 -11.95 1.22 -24.25
N THR A 306 -13.17 0.70 -24.38
CA THR A 306 -13.43 -0.58 -25.08
C THR A 306 -13.00 -0.53 -26.55
N ILE A 307 -12.79 0.68 -27.10
CA ILE A 307 -12.35 0.96 -28.48
C ILE A 307 -10.91 1.51 -28.53
N ALA A 308 -10.31 1.89 -27.40
CA ALA A 308 -8.98 2.50 -27.36
C ALA A 308 -7.87 1.43 -27.31
N GLN A 309 -6.78 1.66 -28.04
CA GLN A 309 -5.62 0.78 -28.06
C GLN A 309 -4.97 0.69 -26.67
N LEU A 310 -4.58 -0.53 -26.27
CA LEU A 310 -3.96 -0.80 -24.98
C LEU A 310 -2.61 -0.07 -24.86
N PRO A 311 -2.35 0.72 -23.80
CA PRO A 311 -1.08 1.41 -23.60
C PRO A 311 0.00 0.44 -23.05
N ILE A 312 0.44 -0.50 -23.90
CA ILE A 312 1.27 -1.65 -23.53
C ILE A 312 2.54 -1.23 -22.79
N ASP A 313 3.29 -0.23 -23.28
CA ASP A 313 4.57 0.14 -22.66
C ASP A 313 4.42 0.68 -21.24
N LYS A 314 3.39 1.51 -21.00
CA LYS A 314 3.09 2.06 -19.68
C LYS A 314 2.63 0.97 -18.72
N LEU A 315 1.83 0.02 -19.21
CA LEU A 315 1.35 -1.12 -18.43
C LEU A 315 2.46 -2.12 -18.12
N ARG A 316 3.37 -2.39 -19.06
CA ARG A 316 4.59 -3.19 -18.84
C ARG A 316 5.43 -2.59 -17.72
N HIS A 317 5.72 -1.29 -17.79
CA HIS A 317 6.50 -0.62 -16.75
C HIS A 317 5.80 -0.69 -15.37
N THR A 318 4.50 -0.42 -15.33
CA THR A 318 3.72 -0.46 -14.08
C THR A 318 3.67 -1.88 -13.51
N PHE A 319 3.41 -2.90 -14.33
CA PHE A 319 3.36 -4.29 -13.91
C PHE A 319 4.71 -4.76 -13.35
N ASN A 320 5.80 -4.53 -14.08
CA ASN A 320 7.15 -4.89 -13.64
C ASN A 320 7.52 -4.18 -12.34
N GLY A 321 7.28 -2.87 -12.25
CA GLY A 321 7.58 -2.10 -11.05
C GLY A 321 6.86 -2.63 -9.81
N ILE A 322 5.59 -3.04 -9.94
CA ILE A 322 4.84 -3.64 -8.82
C ILE A 322 5.43 -5.01 -8.43
N ILE A 323 5.72 -5.88 -9.41
CA ILE A 323 6.30 -7.21 -9.15
C ILE A 323 7.68 -7.09 -8.49
N GLU A 324 8.52 -6.21 -9.00
CA GLU A 324 9.85 -5.94 -8.45
C GLU A 324 9.77 -5.40 -7.03
N CYS A 325 8.86 -4.46 -6.76
CA CYS A 325 8.62 -3.93 -5.41
C CYS A 325 8.19 -5.05 -4.46
N ILE A 326 7.24 -5.90 -4.87
CA ILE A 326 6.76 -7.03 -4.05
C ILE A 326 7.92 -7.97 -3.67
N CYS A 327 8.85 -8.21 -4.60
CA CYS A 327 9.95 -9.15 -4.42
C CYS A 327 11.08 -8.63 -3.52
N GLN A 328 11.04 -7.36 -3.10
CA GLN A 328 12.08 -6.80 -2.24
C GLN A 328 12.05 -7.37 -0.81
N GLN A 329 13.22 -7.67 -0.26
CA GLN A 329 13.35 -8.31 1.06
C GLN A 329 13.01 -7.38 2.23
N ASN A 330 13.25 -6.07 2.11
CA ASN A 330 13.17 -5.11 3.22
C ASN A 330 11.85 -4.32 3.28
N ILE A 331 10.81 -4.78 2.56
CA ILE A 331 9.51 -4.09 2.56
C ILE A 331 8.57 -4.69 3.61
N LYS A 332 8.01 -3.81 4.46
CA LYS A 332 6.99 -4.18 5.44
C LYS A 332 5.75 -4.78 4.76
N MET A 333 5.13 -5.75 5.43
CA MET A 333 3.91 -6.41 4.94
C MET A 333 2.77 -5.42 4.63
N THR A 334 2.67 -4.30 5.37
CA THR A 334 1.65 -3.27 5.12
C THR A 334 1.82 -2.57 3.77
N VAL A 335 3.05 -2.46 3.28
CA VAL A 335 3.38 -1.90 1.95
C VAL A 335 3.13 -2.96 0.89
N ARG A 336 3.58 -4.20 1.12
CA ARG A 336 3.30 -5.34 0.22
C ARG A 336 1.79 -5.56 0.01
N GLY A 337 0.99 -5.42 1.06
CA GLY A 337 -0.46 -5.50 1.00
C GLY A 337 -1.13 -4.45 0.11
N ASP A 338 -0.63 -3.21 0.10
CA ASP A 338 -1.10 -2.20 -0.85
C ASP A 338 -0.71 -2.58 -2.27
N LEU A 339 0.51 -3.09 -2.48
CA LEU A 339 1.03 -3.53 -3.78
C LEU A 339 0.27 -4.75 -4.31
N TYR A 340 -0.17 -5.68 -3.46
CA TYR A 340 -1.04 -6.80 -3.83
C TYR A 340 -2.40 -6.32 -4.33
N THR A 341 -2.97 -5.36 -3.62
CA THR A 341 -4.23 -4.73 -4.00
C THR A 341 -4.08 -3.94 -5.30
N ALA A 342 -2.95 -3.24 -5.45
CA ALA A 342 -2.60 -2.50 -6.66
C ALA A 342 -2.44 -3.44 -7.87
N LEU A 343 -1.70 -4.54 -7.72
CA LEU A 343 -1.53 -5.58 -8.73
C LEU A 343 -2.88 -6.15 -9.17
N THR A 344 -3.73 -6.53 -8.21
CA THR A 344 -5.07 -7.05 -8.49
C THR A 344 -5.89 -6.04 -9.29
N ASN A 345 -5.91 -4.77 -8.86
CA ASN A 345 -6.66 -3.73 -9.57
C ASN A 345 -6.11 -3.43 -10.96
N LEU A 346 -4.78 -3.52 -11.15
CA LEU A 346 -4.13 -3.38 -12.45
C LEU A 346 -4.56 -4.51 -13.38
N LEU A 347 -4.54 -5.76 -12.93
CA LEU A 347 -4.99 -6.91 -13.71
C LEU A 347 -6.48 -6.79 -14.07
N LEU A 348 -7.33 -6.37 -13.13
CA LEU A 348 -8.75 -6.11 -13.39
C LEU A 348 -8.98 -4.97 -14.38
N TYR A 349 -8.12 -3.93 -14.35
CA TYR A 349 -8.16 -2.85 -15.33
C TYR A 349 -7.78 -3.34 -16.72
N ILE A 350 -6.68 -4.11 -16.85
CA ILE A 350 -6.24 -4.71 -18.11
C ILE A 350 -7.36 -5.60 -18.69
N ASN A 351 -8.03 -6.39 -17.86
CA ASN A 351 -9.09 -7.31 -18.27
C ASN A 351 -10.32 -6.66 -18.93
N ARG A 352 -10.46 -5.33 -18.89
CA ARG A 352 -11.56 -4.60 -19.55
C ARG A 352 -11.31 -4.35 -21.04
N TYR A 353 -10.06 -4.42 -21.47
CA TYR A 353 -9.71 -4.21 -22.86
C TYR A 353 -10.10 -5.43 -23.72
N LYS A 354 -10.38 -5.17 -25.00
CA LYS A 354 -10.68 -6.24 -25.95
C LYS A 354 -9.45 -7.13 -26.13
N ARG A 355 -9.67 -8.44 -26.15
CA ARG A 355 -8.63 -9.46 -26.30
C ARG A 355 -8.19 -9.61 -27.77
N ASP A 356 -7.56 -8.57 -28.29
CA ASP A 356 -6.94 -8.58 -29.63
C ASP A 356 -5.52 -9.18 -29.58
N GLU A 357 -4.83 -9.30 -30.72
CA GLU A 357 -3.51 -9.95 -30.82
C GLU A 357 -2.45 -9.32 -29.90
N SER A 358 -2.40 -7.98 -29.85
CA SER A 358 -1.48 -7.23 -28.99
C SER A 358 -1.74 -7.46 -27.49
N TYR A 359 -2.99 -7.68 -27.11
CA TYR A 359 -3.35 -8.05 -25.75
C TYR A 359 -2.82 -9.44 -25.41
N ILE A 360 -3.00 -10.41 -26.30
CA ILE A 360 -2.53 -11.80 -26.09
C ILE A 360 -1.00 -11.84 -25.99
N GLU A 361 -0.29 -11.06 -26.80
CA GLU A 361 1.16 -10.91 -26.69
C GLU A 361 1.58 -10.31 -25.34
N PHE A 362 0.84 -9.30 -24.87
CA PHE A 362 1.07 -8.73 -23.55
C PHE A 362 0.75 -9.71 -22.40
N GLU A 363 -0.27 -10.55 -22.53
CA GLU A 363 -0.53 -11.64 -21.57
C GLU A 363 0.64 -12.61 -21.48
N LYS A 364 1.16 -13.07 -22.62
CA LYS A 364 2.35 -13.95 -22.66
C LYS A 364 3.56 -13.28 -22.02
N TYR A 365 3.75 -11.98 -22.26
CA TYR A 365 4.79 -11.20 -21.61
C TYR A 365 4.64 -11.20 -20.08
N MET A 366 3.44 -10.91 -19.56
CA MET A 366 3.20 -10.91 -18.11
C MET A 366 3.44 -12.29 -17.49
N VAL A 367 3.06 -13.38 -18.17
CA VAL A 367 3.38 -14.75 -17.74
C VAL A 367 4.89 -14.97 -17.66
N ASN A 368 5.67 -14.54 -18.65
CA ASN A 368 7.13 -14.67 -18.63
C ASN A 368 7.77 -13.91 -17.46
N VAL A 369 7.25 -12.74 -17.11
CA VAL A 369 7.68 -11.99 -15.92
C VAL A 369 7.37 -12.78 -14.65
N VAL A 370 6.17 -13.35 -14.51
CA VAL A 370 5.81 -14.20 -13.37
C VAL A 370 6.72 -15.43 -13.28
N ILE A 371 7.08 -16.05 -14.40
CA ILE A 371 8.03 -17.17 -14.44
C ILE A 371 9.42 -16.72 -13.98
N SER A 372 9.89 -15.56 -14.44
CA SER A 372 11.21 -15.01 -14.10
C SER A 372 11.35 -14.71 -12.61
N TYR A 373 10.30 -14.16 -11.99
CA TYR A 373 10.25 -13.85 -10.56
C TYR A 373 9.61 -14.96 -9.72
N LYS A 374 9.38 -16.16 -10.28
CA LYS A 374 8.55 -17.22 -9.67
C LYS A 374 8.88 -17.50 -8.21
N ALA A 375 10.16 -17.72 -7.90
CA ALA A 375 10.59 -18.05 -6.54
C ALA A 375 10.35 -16.86 -5.57
N SER A 376 10.87 -15.68 -5.88
CA SER A 376 10.75 -14.51 -5.00
C SER A 376 9.32 -14.01 -4.86
N LEU A 377 8.57 -13.94 -5.95
CA LEU A 377 7.19 -13.44 -5.98
C LEU A 377 6.23 -14.40 -5.28
N LEU A 378 6.22 -15.67 -5.70
CA LEU A 378 5.25 -16.63 -5.19
C LEU A 378 5.59 -17.09 -3.77
N ASP A 379 6.88 -17.20 -3.38
CA ASP A 379 7.22 -17.47 -1.97
C ASP A 379 6.79 -16.31 -1.08
N THR A 380 6.98 -15.06 -1.51
CA THR A 380 6.56 -13.88 -0.74
C THR A 380 5.04 -13.82 -0.58
N LEU A 381 4.29 -14.03 -1.66
CA LEU A 381 2.82 -14.07 -1.64
C LEU A 381 2.29 -15.21 -0.76
N CYS A 382 2.85 -16.42 -0.90
CA CYS A 382 2.43 -17.58 -0.10
C CYS A 382 2.75 -17.36 1.38
N ARG A 383 3.95 -16.88 1.71
CA ARG A 383 4.33 -16.56 3.09
C ARG A 383 3.39 -15.53 3.70
N ASP A 384 3.08 -14.44 3.00
CA ASP A 384 2.18 -13.41 3.53
C ASP A 384 0.73 -13.89 3.63
N ALA A 385 0.30 -14.84 2.78
CA ALA A 385 -1.01 -15.49 2.88
C ALA A 385 -1.10 -16.48 4.06
N ILE A 386 0.01 -17.09 4.46
CA ILE A 386 0.11 -18.02 5.59
C ILE A 386 0.26 -17.26 6.91
N ASP A 387 1.29 -16.42 7.01
CA ASP A 387 1.78 -15.79 8.24
C ASP A 387 1.26 -14.37 8.47
N GLY A 388 0.61 -13.76 7.47
CA GLY A 388 0.20 -12.37 7.55
C GLY A 388 -0.88 -12.07 8.58
N LEU A 389 -1.07 -10.78 8.87
CA LEU A 389 -2.28 -10.33 9.56
C LEU A 389 -3.49 -10.48 8.61
N ASP A 390 -4.68 -10.69 9.17
CA ASP A 390 -5.90 -11.04 8.43
C ASP A 390 -6.20 -10.17 7.20
N ILE A 391 -6.01 -8.86 7.32
CA ILE A 391 -6.20 -7.91 6.21
C ILE A 391 -5.24 -8.23 5.05
N TRP A 392 -3.98 -8.52 5.36
CA TRP A 392 -2.94 -8.76 4.37
C TRP A 392 -2.94 -10.19 3.83
N LYS A 393 -3.41 -11.16 4.62
CA LYS A 393 -3.74 -12.50 4.12
C LYS A 393 -4.77 -12.42 3.00
N THR A 394 -5.83 -11.64 3.24
CA THR A 394 -6.90 -11.43 2.25
C THR A 394 -6.34 -10.85 0.95
N THR A 395 -5.55 -9.78 1.01
CA THR A 395 -4.99 -9.17 -0.20
C THR A 395 -3.97 -10.07 -0.91
N ALA A 396 -3.18 -10.86 -0.16
CA ALA A 396 -2.26 -11.84 -0.73
C ALA A 396 -3.01 -12.97 -1.46
N PHE A 397 -4.05 -13.56 -0.86
CA PHE A 397 -4.88 -14.57 -1.54
C PHE A 397 -5.57 -14.01 -2.79
N ILE A 398 -6.11 -12.79 -2.73
CA ILE A 398 -6.72 -12.13 -3.89
C ILE A 398 -5.69 -11.86 -5.00
N ALA A 399 -4.45 -11.52 -4.66
CA ALA A 399 -3.38 -11.33 -5.65
C ALA A 399 -2.94 -12.66 -6.28
N ILE A 400 -2.81 -13.74 -5.48
CA ILE A 400 -2.53 -15.09 -5.98
C ILE A 400 -3.63 -15.55 -6.95
N ASP A 401 -4.89 -15.34 -6.57
CA ASP A 401 -6.06 -15.57 -7.41
C ASP A 401 -5.94 -14.84 -8.75
N ALA A 402 -5.75 -13.52 -8.71
CA ALA A 402 -5.73 -12.69 -9.90
C ALA A 402 -4.58 -13.08 -10.83
N LEU A 403 -3.40 -13.40 -10.29
CA LEU A 403 -2.26 -13.93 -11.04
C LEU A 403 -2.60 -15.27 -11.68
N ASN A 404 -3.13 -16.23 -10.91
CA ASN A 404 -3.49 -17.54 -11.43
C ASN A 404 -4.53 -17.44 -12.56
N THR A 405 -5.53 -16.56 -12.40
CA THR A 405 -6.55 -16.30 -13.43
C THR A 405 -5.91 -15.74 -14.71
N MET A 406 -4.97 -14.81 -14.59
CA MET A 406 -4.26 -14.25 -15.73
C MET A 406 -3.37 -15.29 -16.43
N THR A 407 -2.62 -16.10 -15.67
CA THR A 407 -1.74 -17.12 -16.25
C THR A 407 -2.52 -18.25 -16.93
N LEU A 408 -3.60 -18.74 -16.32
CA LEU A 408 -4.45 -19.77 -16.91
C LEU A 408 -5.13 -19.29 -18.19
N ARG A 409 -5.61 -18.04 -18.22
CA ARG A 409 -6.19 -17.46 -19.44
C ARG A 409 -5.16 -17.31 -20.57
N ALA A 410 -3.90 -17.11 -20.22
CA ALA A 410 -2.78 -17.11 -21.16
C ALA A 410 -2.29 -18.51 -21.54
N GLY A 411 -2.85 -19.58 -20.95
CA GLY A 411 -2.49 -20.98 -21.22
C GLY A 411 -1.31 -21.52 -20.40
N SER A 412 -0.95 -20.88 -19.29
CA SER A 412 0.12 -21.33 -18.39
C SER A 412 -0.41 -21.70 -17.00
N ASP A 413 0.01 -22.87 -16.53
CA ASP A 413 -0.31 -23.45 -15.21
C ASP A 413 0.76 -23.12 -14.14
N VAL A 414 1.70 -22.21 -14.43
CA VAL A 414 2.90 -21.99 -13.60
C VAL A 414 2.58 -21.66 -12.14
N VAL A 415 1.54 -20.87 -11.89
CA VAL A 415 1.11 -20.50 -10.54
C VAL A 415 0.49 -21.72 -9.85
N GLN A 416 -0.45 -22.41 -10.50
CA GLN A 416 -1.07 -23.63 -9.97
C GLN A 416 -0.02 -24.68 -9.60
N SER A 417 0.87 -25.02 -10.54
CA SER A 417 1.96 -25.97 -10.33
C SER A 417 2.90 -25.56 -9.19
N TYR A 418 3.09 -24.26 -8.95
CA TYR A 418 3.86 -23.79 -7.81
C TYR A 418 3.16 -23.99 -6.46
N LEU A 419 1.88 -23.61 -6.38
CA LEU A 419 1.09 -23.74 -5.15
C LEU A 419 1.01 -25.20 -4.68
N LEU A 420 0.94 -26.13 -5.64
CA LEU A 420 0.97 -27.56 -5.40
C LEU A 420 2.32 -28.03 -4.84
N ASN A 421 3.42 -27.68 -5.50
CA ASN A 421 4.76 -28.08 -5.09
C ASN A 421 5.17 -27.57 -3.69
N LYS A 422 4.59 -26.46 -3.23
CA LYS A 422 4.89 -25.86 -1.91
C LYS A 422 3.93 -26.30 -0.80
N ASN A 423 3.05 -27.29 -1.04
CA ASN A 423 1.99 -27.71 -0.10
C ASN A 423 1.06 -26.55 0.34
N PHE A 424 0.99 -25.47 -0.44
CA PHE A 424 0.14 -24.32 -0.13
C PHE A 424 -1.34 -24.71 -0.19
N LEU A 425 -1.69 -25.65 -1.07
CA LEU A 425 -3.05 -26.16 -1.20
C LEU A 425 -3.50 -26.88 0.08
N GLN A 426 -2.70 -27.82 0.59
CA GLN A 426 -3.00 -28.55 1.82
C GLN A 426 -3.20 -27.59 3.00
N TYR A 427 -2.29 -26.63 3.17
CA TYR A 427 -2.42 -25.59 4.20
C TYR A 427 -3.73 -24.80 4.04
N THR A 428 -4.06 -24.38 2.82
CA THR A 428 -5.29 -23.61 2.55
C THR A 428 -6.54 -24.39 2.95
N ILE A 429 -6.55 -25.72 2.72
CA ILE A 429 -7.65 -26.62 3.10
C ILE A 429 -7.71 -26.80 4.61
N ASP A 430 -6.57 -27.03 5.28
CA ASP A 430 -6.50 -27.19 6.73
C ASP A 430 -6.97 -25.93 7.47
N MET A 431 -6.65 -24.75 6.95
CA MET A 431 -7.08 -23.49 7.54
C MET A 431 -8.59 -23.24 7.40
N LEU A 432 -9.29 -23.86 6.44
CA LEU A 432 -10.76 -23.82 6.40
C LEU A 432 -11.37 -24.53 7.60
N LYS A 433 -10.73 -25.59 8.09
CA LYS A 433 -11.16 -26.28 9.31
C LYS A 433 -10.93 -25.42 10.55
N TYR A 434 -9.78 -24.75 10.62
CA TYR A 434 -9.44 -23.88 11.76
C TYR A 434 -10.38 -22.67 11.87
N ASP A 435 -10.71 -22.05 10.73
CA ASP A 435 -11.53 -20.83 10.69
C ASP A 435 -13.04 -21.10 10.85
N ASP A 436 -13.48 -22.35 10.89
CA ASP A 436 -14.91 -22.73 10.99
C ASP A 436 -15.60 -22.10 12.22
N SER A 437 -14.92 -22.07 13.37
CA SER A 437 -15.44 -21.46 14.59
C SER A 437 -15.65 -19.94 14.46
N ALA A 438 -14.72 -19.26 13.79
CA ALA A 438 -14.82 -17.83 13.52
C ALA A 438 -15.95 -17.53 12.53
N LEU A 439 -16.15 -18.39 11.52
CA LEU A 439 -17.25 -18.29 10.57
C LEU A 439 -18.61 -18.48 11.26
N VAL A 440 -18.74 -19.46 12.15
CA VAL A 440 -19.97 -19.65 12.96
C VAL A 440 -20.27 -18.39 13.79
N HIS A 441 -19.27 -17.84 14.48
CA HIS A 441 -19.45 -16.63 15.30
C HIS A 441 -19.93 -15.42 14.47
N ILE A 442 -19.50 -15.28 13.21
CA ILE A 442 -19.95 -14.21 12.29
C ILE A 442 -21.43 -14.34 11.90
N LEU A 443 -21.94 -15.58 11.87
CA LEU A 443 -23.33 -15.88 11.56
C LEU A 443 -24.25 -15.71 12.76
N GLU A 444 -23.72 -15.85 13.98
CA GLU A 444 -24.47 -15.68 15.23
C GLU A 444 -24.47 -14.23 15.74
N SER A 445 -23.40 -13.47 15.49
CA SER A 445 -23.21 -12.11 16.01
C SER A 445 -23.00 -11.08 14.90
N ILE A 446 -23.83 -10.03 14.89
CA ILE A 446 -23.75 -8.93 13.93
C ILE A 446 -22.50 -8.08 14.17
N ASP A 447 -22.10 -7.91 15.44
CA ASP A 447 -20.94 -7.10 15.84
C ASP A 447 -19.59 -7.80 15.56
N ALA A 448 -19.62 -9.06 15.12
CA ALA A 448 -18.42 -9.81 14.76
C ALA A 448 -17.68 -9.16 13.57
N SER A 449 -16.35 -9.21 13.62
CA SER A 449 -15.49 -8.78 12.52
C SER A 449 -15.75 -9.59 11.24
N GLN A 450 -15.91 -8.91 10.10
CA GLN A 450 -16.10 -9.57 8.80
C GLN A 450 -14.79 -10.10 8.17
N LEU A 451 -13.63 -9.86 8.80
CA LEU A 451 -12.33 -10.27 8.24
C LEU A 451 -12.24 -11.78 7.94
N PRO A 452 -12.68 -12.71 8.82
CA PRO A 452 -12.64 -14.13 8.52
C PRO A 452 -13.51 -14.51 7.31
N LEU A 453 -14.62 -13.80 7.08
CA LEU A 453 -15.47 -14.00 5.90
C LEU A 453 -14.72 -13.66 4.60
N TYR A 454 -14.00 -12.53 4.57
CA TYR A 454 -13.23 -12.15 3.38
C TYR A 454 -12.07 -13.12 3.09
N ILE A 455 -11.41 -13.62 4.14
CA ILE A 455 -10.36 -14.63 3.99
C ILE A 455 -10.95 -15.93 3.44
N PHE A 456 -12.09 -16.36 3.98
CA PHE A 456 -12.80 -17.54 3.50
C PHE A 456 -13.17 -17.40 2.02
N GLU A 457 -13.74 -16.27 1.61
CA GLU A 457 -14.07 -16.01 0.20
C GLU A 457 -12.83 -16.06 -0.70
N ALA A 458 -11.73 -15.45 -0.28
CA ALA A 458 -10.48 -15.44 -1.04
C ALA A 458 -9.90 -16.85 -1.21
N ARG A 459 -9.92 -17.68 -0.16
CA ARG A 459 -9.49 -19.09 -0.23
C ARG A 459 -10.42 -19.92 -1.12
N MET A 460 -11.73 -19.81 -0.91
CA MET A 460 -12.72 -20.54 -1.70
C MET A 460 -12.64 -20.17 -3.18
N SER A 461 -12.35 -18.91 -3.51
CA SER A 461 -12.09 -18.46 -4.89
C SER A 461 -10.95 -19.27 -5.54
N ILE A 462 -9.84 -19.48 -4.84
CA ILE A 462 -8.70 -20.28 -5.35
C ILE A 462 -9.06 -21.75 -5.49
N LEU A 463 -9.71 -22.34 -4.48
CA LEU A 463 -10.14 -23.74 -4.55
C LEU A 463 -11.13 -23.96 -5.69
N LEU A 464 -12.06 -23.02 -5.91
CA LEU A 464 -13.00 -23.06 -7.02
C LEU A 464 -12.30 -23.07 -8.37
N ARG A 465 -11.30 -22.21 -8.58
CA ARG A 465 -10.53 -22.22 -9.84
C ARG A 465 -9.78 -23.52 -10.05
N LEU A 466 -9.16 -24.07 -9.00
CA LEU A 466 -8.49 -25.36 -9.08
C LEU A 466 -9.48 -26.49 -9.43
N ALA A 467 -10.68 -26.46 -8.85
CA ALA A 467 -11.72 -27.46 -9.11
C ALA A 467 -12.27 -27.45 -10.54
N MET A 468 -12.08 -26.36 -11.30
CA MET A 468 -12.50 -26.27 -12.70
C MET A 468 -11.53 -26.96 -13.67
N ASN A 469 -10.31 -27.30 -13.22
CA ASN A 469 -9.32 -28.08 -13.97
C ASN A 469 -9.37 -29.55 -13.48
N PRO A 470 -9.42 -30.58 -14.37
CA PRO A 470 -9.37 -31.98 -13.96
C PRO A 470 -8.24 -32.31 -12.98
N ASP A 471 -7.00 -31.88 -13.26
CA ASP A 471 -5.84 -32.16 -12.41
C ASP A 471 -5.98 -31.47 -11.05
N GLY A 472 -6.52 -30.24 -11.03
CA GLY A 472 -6.78 -29.51 -9.80
C GLY A 472 -7.90 -30.13 -8.96
N ALA A 473 -8.94 -30.68 -9.59
CA ALA A 473 -10.02 -31.39 -8.91
C ALA A 473 -9.53 -32.70 -8.27
N GLU A 474 -8.63 -33.42 -8.94
CA GLU A 474 -7.94 -34.60 -8.38
C GLU A 474 -7.10 -34.24 -7.16
N LEU A 475 -6.32 -33.18 -7.24
CA LEU A 475 -5.52 -32.71 -6.11
C LEU A 475 -6.39 -32.28 -4.93
N LEU A 476 -7.49 -31.56 -5.16
CA LEU A 476 -8.43 -31.21 -4.10
C LEU A 476 -9.02 -32.46 -3.43
N PHE A 477 -9.34 -33.48 -4.21
CA PHE A 477 -9.85 -34.76 -3.70
C PHE A 477 -8.79 -35.47 -2.86
N ASP A 478 -7.54 -35.55 -3.32
CA ASP A 478 -6.43 -36.21 -2.63
C ASP A 478 -6.04 -35.49 -1.32
N ASN A 479 -6.14 -34.14 -1.30
CA ASN A 479 -5.95 -33.32 -0.10
C ASN A 479 -7.21 -33.25 0.79
N GLN A 480 -8.11 -34.23 0.68
CA GLN A 480 -9.22 -34.47 1.61
C GLN A 480 -10.20 -33.30 1.79
N ILE A 481 -10.42 -32.48 0.77
CA ILE A 481 -11.33 -31.32 0.84
C ILE A 481 -12.73 -31.69 1.37
N PHE A 482 -13.27 -32.84 0.95
CA PHE A 482 -14.59 -33.29 1.38
C PHE A 482 -14.64 -33.63 2.88
N GLU A 483 -13.52 -34.04 3.48
CA GLU A 483 -13.48 -34.33 4.92
C GLU A 483 -13.56 -33.06 5.74
N VAL A 484 -12.88 -32.00 5.30
CA VAL A 484 -12.98 -30.66 5.88
C VAL A 484 -14.39 -30.09 5.71
N LEU A 485 -14.95 -30.12 4.49
CA LEU A 485 -16.32 -29.66 4.24
C LEU A 485 -17.40 -30.48 4.96
N CYS A 486 -17.13 -31.75 5.28
CA CYS A 486 -18.01 -32.58 6.10
C CYS A 486 -17.98 -32.20 7.59
N GLN A 487 -16.87 -31.61 8.05
CA GLN A 487 -16.66 -31.22 9.43
C GLN A 487 -17.13 -29.78 9.70
N SER A 488 -17.37 -28.98 8.66
CA SER A 488 -17.78 -27.59 8.83
C SER A 488 -19.16 -27.44 9.49
N LEU A 489 -19.20 -26.56 10.48
CA LEU A 489 -20.38 -26.27 11.29
C LEU A 489 -21.11 -25.02 10.80
N PHE A 490 -20.45 -24.12 10.06
CA PHE A 490 -21.07 -22.88 9.56
C PHE A 490 -22.34 -23.13 8.72
N MET A 491 -22.45 -24.29 8.05
CA MET A 491 -23.65 -24.65 7.27
C MET A 491 -24.85 -24.97 8.17
N ARG A 492 -24.63 -25.35 9.42
CA ARG A 492 -25.66 -25.84 10.34
C ARG A 492 -26.25 -24.77 11.23
N VAL A 493 -25.70 -23.55 11.19
CA VAL A 493 -26.19 -22.43 11.98
C VAL A 493 -27.67 -22.22 11.66
N GLU A 494 -28.54 -22.49 12.64
CA GLU A 494 -29.97 -22.40 12.45
C GLU A 494 -30.35 -20.94 12.18
N GLN A 495 -31.11 -20.73 11.10
CA GLN A 495 -31.79 -19.46 10.91
C GLN A 495 -32.82 -19.34 12.04
N GLN A 496 -32.60 -18.39 12.97
CA GLN A 496 -33.56 -18.14 14.05
C GLN A 496 -34.97 -17.99 13.46
N ASN A 497 -35.92 -18.72 14.04
CA ASN A 497 -37.31 -18.81 13.56
C ASN A 497 -37.90 -17.43 13.24
N PRO A 498 -38.60 -17.25 12.11
CA PRO A 498 -39.30 -16.00 11.79
C PRO A 498 -40.37 -15.59 12.81
N ALA A 499 -40.76 -16.48 13.74
CA ALA A 499 -41.70 -16.20 14.82
C ALA A 499 -41.12 -15.28 15.94
N SER A 500 -39.79 -15.16 16.08
CA SER A 500 -39.15 -14.24 17.03
C SER A 500 -38.70 -12.90 16.41
N VAL A 501 -39.00 -12.67 15.12
CA VAL A 501 -38.39 -11.62 14.28
C VAL A 501 -39.16 -10.28 14.27
N GLN A 502 -40.16 -10.09 15.13
CA GLN A 502 -40.88 -8.80 15.18
C GLN A 502 -40.04 -7.61 15.65
N ALA A 503 -38.78 -7.80 16.06
CA ALA A 503 -37.96 -6.72 16.61
C ALA A 503 -37.06 -5.98 15.60
N ASN A 504 -36.49 -6.59 14.54
CA ASN A 504 -35.64 -5.85 13.57
C ASN A 504 -35.45 -6.60 12.23
N ILE A 505 -36.07 -6.10 11.16
CA ILE A 505 -35.99 -6.67 9.79
C ILE A 505 -34.60 -6.45 9.15
N SER A 506 -33.93 -5.33 9.47
CA SER A 506 -32.62 -4.96 8.93
C SER A 506 -31.49 -5.87 9.39
N THR A 507 -31.47 -6.23 10.67
CA THR A 507 -30.45 -7.12 11.28
C THR A 507 -30.54 -8.55 10.75
N SER A 508 -31.76 -9.01 10.47
CA SER A 508 -32.01 -10.35 9.93
C SER A 508 -31.53 -10.49 8.48
N GLY A 509 -31.60 -9.41 7.69
CA GLY A 509 -31.12 -9.39 6.31
C GLY A 509 -29.59 -9.49 6.19
N GLU A 510 -28.85 -8.84 7.08
CA GLU A 510 -27.38 -8.87 7.04
C GLU A 510 -26.80 -10.23 7.42
N LEU A 511 -27.33 -10.87 8.49
CA LEU A 511 -26.90 -12.22 8.86
C LEU A 511 -27.20 -13.25 7.77
N LEU A 512 -28.31 -13.05 7.07
CA LEU A 512 -28.67 -13.88 5.93
C LEU A 512 -27.71 -13.68 4.74
N ASP A 513 -27.31 -12.45 4.44
CA ASP A 513 -26.29 -12.17 3.41
C ASP A 513 -24.95 -12.84 3.76
N ARG A 514 -24.51 -12.72 5.03
CA ARG A 514 -23.30 -13.40 5.53
C ARG A 514 -23.40 -14.92 5.35
N TYR A 515 -24.55 -15.52 5.70
CA TYR A 515 -24.78 -16.95 5.51
C TYR A 515 -24.70 -17.35 4.03
N GLN A 516 -25.31 -16.58 3.13
CA GLN A 516 -25.25 -16.83 1.69
C GLN A 516 -23.82 -16.75 1.14
N ARG A 517 -23.02 -15.79 1.63
CA ARG A 517 -21.62 -15.60 1.22
C ARG A 517 -20.70 -16.75 1.65
N VAL A 518 -21.01 -17.47 2.73
CA VAL A 518 -20.27 -18.68 3.13
C VAL A 518 -20.80 -19.94 2.41
N MET A 519 -22.12 -20.06 2.32
CA MET A 519 -22.79 -21.22 1.74
C MET A 519 -22.57 -21.36 0.24
N LEU A 520 -22.73 -20.28 -0.54
CA LEU A 520 -22.68 -20.34 -2.01
C LEU A 520 -21.31 -20.81 -2.54
N PRO A 521 -20.16 -20.28 -2.09
CA PRO A 521 -18.86 -20.78 -2.53
C PRO A 521 -18.66 -22.27 -2.22
N THR A 522 -19.16 -22.74 -1.07
CA THR A 522 -19.08 -24.15 -0.67
C THR A 522 -19.85 -25.04 -1.63
N LEU A 523 -21.10 -24.68 -1.95
CA LEU A 523 -21.91 -25.42 -2.92
C LEU A 523 -21.32 -25.39 -4.33
N LYS A 524 -20.81 -24.23 -4.77
CA LYS A 524 -20.14 -24.08 -6.06
C LYS A 524 -18.90 -24.98 -6.16
N LEU A 525 -18.14 -25.13 -5.08
CA LEU A 525 -16.93 -25.94 -5.06
C LEU A 525 -17.28 -27.42 -5.26
N ILE A 526 -18.28 -27.92 -4.53
CA ILE A 526 -18.76 -29.30 -4.67
C ILE A 526 -19.28 -29.55 -6.09
N VAL A 527 -20.07 -28.63 -6.65
CA VAL A 527 -20.58 -28.75 -8.02
C VAL A 527 -19.46 -28.71 -9.06
N ALA A 528 -18.45 -27.85 -8.87
CA ALA A 528 -17.30 -27.76 -9.76
C ALA A 528 -16.53 -29.09 -9.82
N ILE A 529 -16.21 -29.67 -8.65
CA ILE A 529 -15.55 -30.98 -8.55
C ILE A 529 -16.41 -32.10 -9.19
N LEU A 530 -17.72 -32.12 -8.92
CA LEU A 530 -18.61 -33.12 -9.54
C LEU A 530 -18.69 -32.98 -11.06
N SER A 531 -18.67 -31.75 -11.57
CA SER A 531 -18.77 -31.47 -13.00
C SER A 531 -17.48 -31.85 -13.74
N THR A 532 -16.32 -31.72 -13.11
CA THR A 532 -15.04 -32.13 -13.71
C THR A 532 -14.83 -33.64 -13.74
N PHE A 533 -15.17 -34.35 -12.65
CA PHE A 533 -15.10 -35.81 -12.62
C PHE A 533 -16.24 -36.53 -13.37
N GLY A 534 -17.39 -35.87 -13.48
CA GLY A 534 -18.60 -36.45 -14.07
C GLY A 534 -19.22 -37.58 -13.24
N LYS A 535 -20.33 -38.14 -13.74
CA LYS A 535 -21.12 -39.18 -13.04
C LYS A 535 -20.43 -40.55 -12.90
N LYS A 536 -19.25 -40.73 -13.48
CA LYS A 536 -18.57 -42.03 -13.55
C LYS A 536 -17.65 -42.29 -12.34
N ASN A 537 -17.29 -41.26 -11.58
CA ASN A 537 -16.37 -41.43 -10.46
C ASN A 537 -17.14 -41.76 -9.16
N ALA A 538 -17.34 -43.05 -8.90
CA ALA A 538 -18.05 -43.56 -7.74
C ALA A 538 -17.44 -43.12 -6.39
N LYS A 539 -16.10 -42.91 -6.33
CA LYS A 539 -15.42 -42.47 -5.10
C LYS A 539 -15.84 -41.05 -4.72
N VAL A 540 -15.80 -40.12 -5.67
CA VAL A 540 -16.21 -38.72 -5.46
C VAL A 540 -17.69 -38.66 -5.09
N ILE A 541 -18.55 -39.39 -5.81
CA ILE A 541 -19.99 -39.46 -5.52
C ILE A 541 -20.24 -39.98 -4.10
N SER A 542 -19.53 -41.02 -3.66
CA SER A 542 -19.68 -41.56 -2.30
C SER A 542 -19.33 -40.53 -1.20
N LYS A 543 -18.24 -39.76 -1.38
CA LYS A 543 -17.84 -38.69 -0.44
C LYS A 543 -18.87 -37.56 -0.41
N VAL A 544 -19.43 -37.18 -1.57
CA VAL A 544 -20.52 -36.19 -1.64
C VAL A 544 -21.80 -36.70 -0.98
N GLN A 545 -22.16 -37.97 -1.14
CA GLN A 545 -23.31 -38.56 -0.43
C GLN A 545 -23.12 -38.54 1.09
N VAL A 546 -21.91 -38.80 1.58
CA VAL A 546 -21.58 -38.65 3.01
C VAL A 546 -21.75 -37.21 3.48
N TRP A 547 -21.29 -36.24 2.68
CA TRP A 547 -21.47 -34.82 2.96
C TRP A 547 -22.95 -34.43 3.02
N LEU A 548 -23.76 -34.85 2.03
CA LEU A 548 -25.21 -34.61 2.00
C LEU A 548 -25.89 -35.12 3.28
N LYS A 549 -25.57 -36.34 3.71
CA LYS A 549 -26.13 -36.91 4.96
C LYS A 549 -25.73 -36.11 6.19
N LYS A 550 -24.48 -35.62 6.26
CA LYS A 550 -24.01 -34.81 7.39
C LYS A 550 -24.60 -33.41 7.43
N GLN A 551 -25.00 -32.86 6.29
CA GLN A 551 -25.58 -31.51 6.18
C GLN A 551 -27.09 -31.52 5.89
N ASP A 552 -27.77 -32.64 6.14
CA ASP A 552 -29.18 -32.86 5.77
C ASP A 552 -30.13 -31.82 6.39
N THR A 553 -29.91 -31.45 7.66
CA THR A 553 -30.70 -30.42 8.35
C THR A 553 -30.60 -29.07 7.66
N ALA A 554 -29.38 -28.63 7.36
CA ALA A 554 -29.09 -27.38 6.67
C ALA A 554 -29.69 -27.35 5.26
N ILE A 555 -29.50 -28.42 4.49
CA ILE A 555 -30.01 -28.56 3.13
C ILE A 555 -31.53 -28.54 3.11
N ASN A 556 -32.19 -29.28 4.01
CA ASN A 556 -33.63 -29.31 4.12
C ASN A 556 -34.20 -27.96 4.55
N ASN A 557 -33.51 -27.21 5.41
CA ASN A 557 -33.91 -25.85 5.77
C ASN A 557 -33.87 -24.93 4.54
N ILE A 558 -32.79 -24.97 3.74
CA ILE A 558 -32.67 -24.17 2.50
C ILE A 558 -33.77 -24.54 1.49
N LEU A 559 -34.06 -25.83 1.32
CA LEU A 559 -35.09 -26.31 0.39
C LEU A 559 -36.52 -25.98 0.87
N LYS A 560 -36.79 -26.02 2.18
CA LYS A 560 -38.11 -25.64 2.75
C LYS A 560 -38.41 -24.16 2.58
N THR A 561 -37.37 -23.32 2.54
CA THR A 561 -37.50 -21.88 2.28
C THR A 561 -37.62 -21.54 0.78
N GLU A 562 -37.67 -22.54 -0.11
CA GLU A 562 -37.86 -22.35 -1.55
C GLU A 562 -39.20 -21.64 -1.83
N GLY A 563 -39.13 -20.39 -2.33
CA GLY A 563 -40.29 -19.55 -2.64
C GLY A 563 -40.49 -18.34 -1.72
N GLN A 564 -39.72 -18.21 -0.63
CA GLN A 564 -39.68 -17.00 0.19
C GLN A 564 -38.69 -15.97 -0.41
N GLN A 565 -38.97 -14.66 -0.30
CA GLN A 565 -38.18 -13.55 -0.90
C GLN A 565 -36.70 -13.49 -0.48
N ASN A 566 -36.29 -14.31 0.48
CA ASN A 566 -35.01 -14.23 1.19
C ASN A 566 -33.99 -15.32 0.78
N VAL A 567 -34.34 -16.29 -0.07
CA VAL A 567 -33.39 -17.35 -0.48
C VAL A 567 -32.74 -17.04 -1.82
N SER A 568 -31.41 -17.18 -1.90
CA SER A 568 -30.72 -17.21 -3.19
C SER A 568 -31.19 -18.41 -4.01
N GLN A 569 -31.98 -18.16 -5.06
CA GLN A 569 -32.44 -19.19 -6.02
C GLN A 569 -31.27 -20.00 -6.61
N GLU A 570 -30.07 -19.42 -6.62
CA GLU A 570 -28.84 -20.07 -7.05
C GLU A 570 -28.47 -21.25 -6.13
N ALA A 571 -28.62 -21.10 -4.81
CA ALA A 571 -28.30 -22.16 -3.84
C ALA A 571 -29.17 -23.40 -4.05
N VAL A 572 -30.49 -23.21 -4.24
CA VAL A 572 -31.44 -24.30 -4.52
C VAL A 572 -31.09 -25.01 -5.83
N LYS A 573 -30.71 -24.26 -6.87
CA LYS A 573 -30.26 -24.84 -8.15
C LYS A 573 -29.00 -25.69 -7.95
N LEU A 574 -28.00 -25.20 -7.22
CA LEU A 574 -26.77 -25.93 -6.95
C LEU A 574 -27.04 -27.22 -6.15
N ILE A 575 -27.88 -27.17 -5.11
CA ILE A 575 -28.27 -28.35 -4.33
C ILE A 575 -28.95 -29.41 -5.22
N ARG A 576 -29.87 -28.99 -6.09
CA ARG A 576 -30.54 -29.91 -7.04
C ARG A 576 -29.54 -30.55 -8.01
N ILE A 577 -28.56 -29.78 -8.49
CA ILE A 577 -27.48 -30.31 -9.32
C ILE A 577 -26.71 -31.39 -8.55
N ILE A 578 -26.29 -31.11 -7.32
CA ILE A 578 -25.57 -32.07 -6.46
C ILE A 578 -26.40 -33.36 -6.29
N GLN A 579 -27.68 -33.24 -5.95
CA GLN A 579 -28.58 -34.39 -5.79
C GLN A 579 -28.70 -35.23 -7.08
N ASN A 580 -28.76 -34.59 -8.25
CA ASN A 580 -28.85 -35.26 -9.56
C ASN A 580 -27.56 -35.99 -9.99
N TYR A 581 -26.41 -35.61 -9.45
CA TYR A 581 -25.15 -36.34 -9.64
C TYR A 581 -25.04 -37.55 -8.71
N THR A 582 -25.73 -37.52 -7.57
CA THR A 582 -25.69 -38.58 -6.55
C THR A 582 -26.82 -39.61 -6.64
N LYS A 583 -27.81 -39.37 -7.51
CA LYS A 583 -28.83 -40.33 -7.96
C LYS A 583 -28.33 -41.06 -9.20
#